data_AF-A0A0B3AZE6-F1
#
_entry.id   AF-A0A0B3AZE6-F1
#
_cell.length_a   1.000
_cell.length_b   1.000
_cell.length_c   1.000
_cell.angle_alpha   90.00
_cell.angle_beta   90.00
_cell.angle_gamma   90.00
#
_symmetry.space_group_name_H-M   'P 1'
#
loop_
_entity.id
_entity.type
_entity.pdbx_description
1 polymer ?
#
loop_
_entity_poly.entity_id
_entity_poly.type
_entity_poly.pdbx_seq_one_letter_code
_entity_poly.pdbx_strand_id
1 'polypeptide(L)'
;MEQTTILHSPTLESVLMVERTIEKYSQECGKYQLWKKLPKKMMYQTFQVILDYLEDSGKIMIDNDGCIIWTYNPKRIKKLMKEGLVFK
;
A
#
# COMPACT_ATOMS: atom_id res chain seq x y z
N MET A 1 -18.22 -1.75 -11.35
CA MET A 1 -17.49 -1.14 -10.23
C MET A 1 -18.44 -0.17 -9.56
N GLU A 2 -18.94 -0.50 -8.38
CA GLU A 2 -19.79 0.43 -7.63
C GLU A 2 -18.95 1.67 -7.28
N GLN A 3 -19.45 2.85 -7.62
CA GLN A 3 -18.79 4.10 -7.27
C GLN A 3 -19.00 4.33 -5.78
N THR A 4 -18.03 3.94 -4.96
CA THR A 4 -17.98 4.36 -3.56
C THR A 4 -17.92 5.88 -3.57
N THR A 5 -18.96 6.56 -3.10
CA THR A 5 -18.93 8.01 -2.92
C THR A 5 -17.80 8.32 -1.94
N ILE A 6 -16.64 8.74 -2.47
CA ILE A 6 -15.47 9.10 -1.67
C ILE A 6 -15.85 10.39 -0.94
N LEU A 7 -16.38 10.25 0.28
CA LEU A 7 -16.82 11.39 1.08
C LEU A 7 -15.63 12.34 1.34
N HIS A 8 -14.43 11.77 1.56
CA HIS A 8 -13.17 12.49 1.74
C HIS A 8 -12.00 11.76 1.08
N SER A 9 -11.27 12.47 0.21
CA SER A 9 -10.00 11.97 -0.36
C SER A 9 -8.93 11.89 0.73
N PRO A 10 -8.14 10.81 0.79
CA PRO A 10 -6.96 10.78 1.66
C PRO A 10 -5.98 11.89 1.29
N THR A 11 -5.33 12.47 2.30
CA THR A 11 -4.20 13.39 2.09
C THR A 11 -2.94 12.61 1.77
N LEU A 12 -1.96 13.25 1.12
CA LEU A 12 -0.64 12.64 0.88
C LEU A 12 0.01 12.15 2.18
N GLU A 13 -0.11 12.92 3.27
CA GLU A 13 0.39 12.53 4.59
C GLU A 13 -0.23 11.21 5.07
N SER A 14 -1.54 11.02 4.85
CA SER A 14 -2.25 9.79 5.20
C SER A 14 -1.77 8.60 4.39
N VAL A 15 -1.56 8.79 3.08
CA VAL A 15 -1.01 7.76 2.18
C VAL A 15 0.39 7.35 2.64
N LEU A 16 1.28 8.31 2.88
CA LEU A 16 2.65 8.06 3.32
C LEU A 16 2.71 7.36 4.69
N MET A 17 1.80 7.70 5.60
CA MET A 17 1.69 7.02 6.89
C MET A 17 1.31 5.56 6.73
N VAL A 18 0.36 5.25 5.84
CA VAL A 18 -0.04 3.86 5.56
C VAL A 18 1.10 3.11 4.87
N GLU A 19 1.75 3.68 3.86
CA GLU A 19 2.91 3.08 3.18
C GLU A 19 4.02 2.67 4.16
N ARG A 20 4.44 3.60 5.03
CA ARG A 20 5.46 3.31 6.05
C ARG A 20 5.04 2.23 7.03
N THR A 21 3.74 2.18 7.36
CA THR A 21 3.21 1.15 8.26
C THR A 21 3.24 -0.22 7.59
N ILE A 22 2.89 -0.30 6.30
CA ILE A 22 2.97 -1.54 5.50
C ILE A 22 4.41 -1.99 5.35
N GLU A 23 5.32 -1.10 4.97
CA GLU A 23 6.74 -1.42 4.82
C GLU A 23 7.32 -2.00 6.12
N LYS A 24 6.91 -1.45 7.27
CA LYS A 24 7.36 -1.90 8.59
C LYS A 24 6.81 -3.26 9.03
N TYR A 25 5.55 -3.57 8.70
CA TYR A 25 4.84 -4.77 9.16
C TYR A 25 4.45 -5.72 8.02
N SER A 26 5.17 -5.63 6.89
CA SER A 26 4.93 -6.42 5.69
C SER A 26 4.95 -7.91 6.02
N GLN A 27 3.98 -8.66 5.48
CA GLN A 27 3.80 -10.11 5.71
C GLN A 27 3.39 -10.52 7.14
N GLU A 28 3.15 -9.56 8.05
CA GLU A 28 2.75 -9.87 9.42
C GLU A 28 1.25 -9.69 9.68
N CYS A 29 0.53 -8.96 8.80
CA CYS A 29 -0.77 -8.40 9.13
C CYS A 29 -1.75 -8.40 7.96
N GLY A 30 -3.00 -8.75 8.25
CA GLY A 30 -4.13 -8.43 7.38
C GLY A 30 -4.61 -6.98 7.54
N LYS A 31 -5.56 -6.56 6.67
CA LYS A 31 -6.10 -5.18 6.61
C LYS A 31 -6.44 -4.59 8.00
N TYR A 32 -7.21 -5.31 8.81
CA TYR A 32 -7.68 -4.81 10.11
C TYR A 32 -6.57 -4.70 11.16
N GLN A 33 -5.63 -5.65 11.18
CA GLN A 33 -4.49 -5.61 12.10
C GLN A 33 -3.56 -4.44 11.76
N LEU A 34 -3.30 -4.24 10.46
CA LEU A 34 -2.50 -3.13 9.97
C LEU A 34 -3.16 -1.78 10.30
N TRP A 35 -4.46 -1.65 10.09
CA TRP A 35 -5.24 -0.45 10.44
C TRP A 35 -5.10 -0.10 11.93
N LYS A 36 -5.10 -1.10 12.83
CA LYS A 36 -4.86 -0.90 14.27
C LYS A 36 -3.44 -0.48 14.61
N LYS A 37 -2.46 -0.84 13.79
CA LYS A 37 -1.04 -0.48 13.97
C LYS A 37 -0.71 0.92 13.43
N LEU A 38 -1.65 1.61 12.79
CA LEU A 38 -1.44 2.98 12.30
C LEU A 38 -1.11 3.92 13.47
N PRO A 39 -0.10 4.81 13.32
CA PRO A 39 0.30 5.72 14.39
C PRO A 39 -0.76 6.78 14.69
N LYS A 40 -1.64 7.09 13.72
CA LYS A 40 -2.79 7.99 13.88
C LYS A 40 -4.05 7.30 13.39
N LYS A 41 -5.14 7.44 14.16
CA LYS A 41 -6.45 6.90 13.78
C LYS A 41 -6.96 7.59 12.51
N MET A 42 -7.55 6.81 11.63
CA MET A 42 -8.29 7.28 10.45
C MET A 42 -9.53 6.43 10.23
N MET A 43 -10.49 6.95 9.47
CA MET A 43 -11.67 6.19 9.08
C MET A 43 -11.26 4.96 8.27
N TYR A 44 -11.90 3.82 8.54
CA TYR A 44 -11.56 2.56 7.88
C TYR A 44 -11.79 2.62 6.35
N GLN A 45 -12.81 3.35 5.90
CA GLN A 45 -13.06 3.58 4.46
C GLN A 45 -11.91 4.33 3.79
N THR A 46 -11.39 5.40 4.41
CA THR A 46 -10.23 6.13 3.88
C THR A 46 -8.99 5.23 3.81
N PHE A 47 -8.79 4.38 4.82
CA PHE A 47 -7.72 3.38 4.80
C PHE A 47 -7.88 2.38 3.65
N GLN A 48 -9.09 1.89 3.38
CA GLN A 48 -9.37 1.01 2.24
C GLN A 48 -9.06 1.69 0.89
N VAL A 49 -9.49 2.94 0.69
CA VAL A 49 -9.16 3.71 -0.52
C VAL A 49 -7.64 3.82 -0.73
N ILE A 50 -6.88 3.99 0.35
CA ILE A 50 -5.41 4.02 0.27
C ILE A 50 -4.86 2.64 -0.11
N LEU A 51 -5.37 1.55 0.47
CA LEU A 51 -4.93 0.20 0.11
C LEU A 51 -5.21 -0.11 -1.36
N ASP A 52 -6.40 0.22 -1.85
CA ASP A 52 -6.79 0.00 -3.25
C ASP A 52 -5.83 0.77 -4.19
N TYR A 53 -5.53 2.03 -3.88
CA TYR A 53 -4.53 2.81 -4.63
C TYR A 53 -3.12 2.20 -4.60
N LEU A 54 -2.69 1.69 -3.44
CA LEU A 54 -1.36 1.08 -3.31
C LEU A 54 -1.26 -0.26 -4.04
N GLU A 55 -2.35 -1.02 -4.09
CA GLU A 55 -2.45 -2.28 -4.84
C GLU A 55 -2.48 -2.00 -6.34
N ASP A 56 -3.31 -1.06 -6.80
CA ASP A 56 -3.39 -0.63 -8.21
C ASP A 56 -2.05 -0.08 -8.73
N SER A 57 -1.29 0.61 -7.87
CA SER A 57 0.06 1.10 -8.21
C SER A 57 1.17 0.05 -8.07
N GLY A 58 0.82 -1.19 -7.70
CA GLY A 58 1.74 -2.32 -7.58
C GLY A 58 2.75 -2.19 -6.45
N LYS A 59 2.51 -1.30 -5.46
CA LYS A 59 3.38 -1.11 -4.29
C LYS A 59 3.13 -2.14 -3.20
N ILE A 60 1.91 -2.66 -3.17
CA ILE A 60 1.52 -3.75 -2.29
C ILE A 60 0.84 -4.85 -3.08
N MET A 61 0.78 -6.03 -2.48
CA MET A 61 -0.03 -7.15 -2.91
C MET A 61 -0.76 -7.70 -1.70
N ILE A 62 -2.00 -8.15 -1.90
CA ILE A 62 -2.78 -8.83 -0.87
C ILE A 62 -2.90 -10.29 -1.27
N ASP A 63 -2.45 -11.20 -0.42
CA ASP A 63 -2.55 -12.63 -0.71
C ASP A 63 -3.97 -13.18 -0.47
N ASN A 64 -4.16 -14.47 -0.75
CA ASN A 64 -5.46 -15.14 -0.59
C ASN A 64 -5.94 -15.18 0.86
N ASP A 65 -5.04 -15.08 1.83
CA ASP A 65 -5.35 -15.06 3.26
C ASP A 65 -5.59 -13.62 3.78
N GLY A 66 -5.51 -12.63 2.88
CA GLY A 66 -5.72 -11.22 3.18
C GLY A 66 -4.52 -10.52 3.82
N CYS A 67 -3.34 -11.16 3.83
CA CYS A 67 -2.10 -10.59 4.33
C CYS A 67 -1.56 -9.53 3.37
N ILE A 68 -1.12 -8.40 3.91
CA ILE A 68 -0.60 -7.28 3.11
C ILE A 68 0.92 -7.42 2.98
N ILE A 69 1.39 -7.44 1.74
CA ILE A 69 2.78 -7.64 1.38
C ILE A 69 3.30 -6.40 0.65
N TRP A 70 4.38 -5.81 1.14
CA TRP A 70 5.11 -4.74 0.47
C TRP A 70 5.94 -5.29 -0.70
N THR A 71 5.73 -4.79 -1.90
CA THR A 71 6.38 -5.27 -3.14
C THR A 71 7.36 -4.24 -3.72
N TYR A 72 7.24 -2.96 -3.35
CA TYR A 72 8.04 -1.90 -3.94
C TYR A 72 9.51 -1.93 -3.47
N ASN A 73 10.42 -2.26 -4.40
CA ASN A 73 11.87 -2.31 -4.14
C ASN A 73 12.64 -1.29 -4.98
N PRO A 74 12.78 -0.03 -4.51
CA PRO A 74 13.44 1.02 -5.29
C PRO A 74 14.92 0.75 -5.53
N LYS A 75 15.61 0.01 -4.64
CA LYS A 75 17.02 -0.35 -4.81
C LYS A 75 17.20 -1.27 -6.01
N ARG A 76 16.34 -2.29 -6.13
CA ARG A 76 16.36 -3.24 -7.25
C ARG A 76 16.02 -2.54 -8.57
N ILE A 77 15.00 -1.67 -8.59
CA ILE A 77 14.62 -0.90 -9.78
C ILE A 77 15.79 -0.03 -10.25
N LYS A 78 16.43 0.72 -9.35
CA LYS A 78 17.60 1.55 -9.69
C LYS A 78 18.77 0.75 -10.23
N LYS A 79 19.01 -0.46 -9.68
CA LYS A 79 20.06 -1.36 -10.18
C LYS A 79 19.76 -1.81 -11.61
N LEU A 80 18.55 -2.28 -11.86
CA LEU A 80 18.11 -2.72 -13.20
C LEU A 80 18.17 -1.59 -14.23
N MET A 81 17.78 -0.37 -13.85
CA MET A 81 17.90 0.81 -14.72
C MET A 81 19.36 1.10 -15.14
N LYS A 82 20.33 0.88 -14.23
CA LYS A 82 21.76 1.05 -14.55
C LYS A 82 22.30 -0.07 -15.43
N GLU A 83 21.77 -1.28 -15.29
CA GLU A 83 22.19 -2.47 -16.05
C GLU A 83 21.62 -2.49 -17.48
N GLY A 84 20.84 -1.47 -17.87
CA GLY A 84 20.25 -1.38 -19.21
C GLY A 84 19.03 -2.29 -19.34
N LEU A 85 17.94 -1.95 -18.64
CA LEU A 85 16.65 -2.64 -18.73
C LEU A 85 16.22 -2.82 -20.20
N VAL A 86 16.28 -4.06 -20.70
CA VAL A 86 15.66 -4.46 -21.97
C VAL A 86 14.30 -5.05 -21.63
N PHE A 87 13.25 -4.24 -21.81
CA PHE A 87 11.90 -4.79 -21.88
C PHE A 87 11.76 -5.47 -23.24
N LYS A 88 11.56 -6.79 -23.25
CA LYS A 88 11.16 -7.54 -24.45
C LYS A 88 9.64 -7.62 -24.52
#